data_AF-A0A358NHW3-F1
#
_entry.id   AF-A0A358NHW3-F1
#
_cell.length_a   1.000
_cell.length_b   1.000
_cell.length_c   1.000
_cell.angle_alpha   90.00
_cell.angle_beta   90.00
_cell.angle_gamma   90.00
#
_symmetry.space_group_name_H-M   'P 1'
#
loop_
_entity.id
_entity.type
_entity.pdbx_description
1 polymer ?
#
loop_
_entity_poly.entity_id
_entity_poly.type
_entity_poly.pdbx_seq_one_letter_code
_entity_poly.pdbx_strand_id
1 'polypeptide(L)'
;MIYNISSKEIFINFANDIIHSEYISGRRKSVHITNDVYRVFLSFFRKPYISEEIIKNIKGPVLLHISDTPADTYNYIFRIINMLKPQFIIHTGDMADNIKLGIYKNRIDCYRKEIARLIEGLEKNEFSEIYYALGNHDDHEAVSQLTKRGTILEDGLLTINDLSIRASHYYKEYSKKSDFNLYGHSPEYGHFKKENTICLNGLLNINIIDLSSKNVFHLDYPIGTNRSRGMELKKTGI
;
A
#
# COMPACT_ATOMS: atom_id res chain seq x y z
N MET A 1 17.66 -4.18 -30.59
CA MET A 1 18.26 -3.07 -29.82
C MET A 1 17.09 -2.26 -29.26
N ILE A 2 16.62 -2.60 -28.05
CA ILE A 2 15.48 -1.92 -27.43
C ILE A 2 16.06 -0.71 -26.69
N TYR A 3 15.69 0.50 -27.11
CA TYR A 3 16.09 1.73 -26.46
C TYR A 3 15.61 1.70 -25.00
N ASN A 4 16.56 1.66 -24.07
CA ASN A 4 16.30 1.67 -22.63
C ASN A 4 16.10 3.14 -22.20
N ILE A 5 15.01 3.75 -22.65
CA ILE A 5 14.68 5.15 -22.34
C ILE A 5 14.31 5.24 -20.86
N SER A 6 14.97 6.14 -20.12
CA SER A 6 14.70 6.33 -18.70
C SER A 6 13.27 6.84 -18.49
N SER A 7 12.58 6.43 -17.43
CA SER A 7 11.23 6.94 -17.13
C SER A 7 11.19 8.46 -16.95
N LYS A 8 12.34 9.06 -16.62
CA LYS A 8 12.51 10.51 -16.58
C LYS A 8 12.50 11.13 -17.99
N GLU A 9 13.11 10.49 -18.97
CA GLU A 9 13.08 10.93 -20.38
C GLU A 9 11.69 10.76 -20.99
N ILE A 10 11.00 9.65 -20.72
CA ILE A 10 9.60 9.46 -21.16
C ILE A 10 8.69 10.54 -20.56
N PHE A 11 8.89 10.85 -19.26
CA PHE A 11 8.13 11.92 -18.61
C PHE A 11 8.43 13.31 -19.19
N ILE A 12 9.71 13.62 -19.45
CA ILE A 12 10.10 14.89 -20.09
C ILE A 12 9.43 15.02 -21.46
N ASN A 13 9.44 13.96 -22.27
CA ASN A 13 8.77 13.96 -23.57
C ASN A 13 7.24 14.15 -23.43
N PHE A 14 6.60 13.42 -22.52
CA PHE A 14 5.16 13.57 -22.24
C PHE A 14 4.81 14.99 -21.75
N ALA A 15 5.61 15.56 -20.85
CA ALA A 15 5.39 16.90 -20.34
C ALA A 15 5.62 17.96 -21.43
N ASN A 16 6.61 17.76 -22.30
CA ASN A 16 6.84 18.62 -23.46
C ASN A 16 5.68 18.56 -24.45
N ASP A 17 5.08 17.39 -24.69
CA ASP A 17 3.90 17.24 -25.54
C ASP A 17 2.67 17.96 -24.98
N ILE A 18 2.46 17.90 -23.65
CA ILE A 18 1.41 18.68 -22.98
C ILE A 18 1.65 20.18 -23.19
N ILE A 19 2.88 20.65 -22.93
CA ILE A 19 3.26 22.06 -23.11
C ILE A 19 3.05 22.49 -24.57
N HIS A 20 3.42 21.65 -25.55
CA HIS A 20 3.21 21.94 -26.96
C HIS A 20 1.73 22.05 -27.33
N SER A 21 0.88 21.16 -26.78
CA SER A 21 -0.57 21.20 -27.01
C SER A 21 -1.23 22.45 -26.41
N GLU A 22 -0.76 22.92 -25.25
CA GLU A 22 -1.24 24.16 -24.63
C GLU A 22 -0.76 25.40 -25.40
N TYR A 23 0.44 25.36 -25.98
CA TYR A 23 1.00 26.44 -26.80
C TYR A 23 0.19 26.66 -28.09
N ILE A 24 -0.29 25.59 -28.73
CA ILE A 24 -1.16 25.65 -29.92
C ILE A 24 -2.54 26.23 -29.56
N SER A 25 -3.02 26.03 -28.33
CA SER A 25 -4.32 26.54 -27.85
C SER A 25 -4.34 28.02 -27.41
N GLY A 26 -3.22 28.74 -27.56
CA GLY A 26 -3.13 30.18 -27.23
C GLY A 26 -3.11 30.51 -25.73
N ARG A 27 -3.07 29.51 -24.84
CA ARG A 27 -2.93 29.70 -23.39
C ARG A 27 -1.45 29.63 -23.00
N ARG A 28 -0.77 30.77 -22.88
CA ARG A 28 0.55 30.84 -22.23
C ARG A 28 0.39 30.61 -20.73
N LYS A 29 0.66 29.40 -20.26
CA LYS A 29 1.07 29.16 -18.87
C LYS A 29 2.40 28.42 -18.91
N SER A 30 3.42 28.97 -18.23
CA SER A 30 4.61 28.21 -17.89
C SER A 30 4.19 27.10 -16.94
N VAL A 31 4.07 25.87 -17.43
CA VAL A 31 3.84 24.72 -16.56
C VAL A 31 5.14 24.47 -15.81
N HIS A 32 5.26 24.99 -14.58
CA HIS A 32 6.21 24.44 -13.64
C HIS A 32 5.76 23.00 -13.37
N ILE A 33 6.48 22.04 -13.95
CA ILE A 33 6.24 20.62 -13.70
C ILE A 33 6.58 20.37 -12.23
N THR A 34 5.56 20.35 -11.39
CA THR A 34 5.70 20.08 -9.95
C THR A 34 5.91 18.59 -9.73
N ASN A 35 6.44 18.23 -8.55
CA ASN A 35 6.56 16.84 -8.12
C ASN A 35 5.21 16.08 -8.18
N ASP A 36 4.08 16.78 -8.09
CA ASP A 36 2.74 16.19 -8.19
C ASP A 36 2.45 15.61 -9.57
N VAL A 37 2.79 16.32 -10.66
CA VAL A 37 2.56 15.84 -12.03
C VAL A 37 3.42 14.61 -12.31
N TYR A 38 4.66 14.61 -11.82
CA TYR A 38 5.56 13.47 -11.95
C TYR A 38 5.09 12.26 -11.13
N ARG A 39 4.58 12.49 -9.91
CA ARG A 39 3.98 11.44 -9.06
C ARG A 39 2.81 10.77 -9.79
N VAL A 40 1.90 11.55 -10.35
CA VAL A 40 0.73 11.03 -11.11
C VAL A 40 1.19 10.22 -12.32
N PHE A 41 2.15 10.74 -13.09
CA PHE A 41 2.72 10.03 -14.23
C PHE A 41 3.34 8.69 -13.82
N LEU A 42 4.18 8.66 -12.79
CA LEU A 42 4.80 7.42 -12.32
C LEU A 42 3.75 6.41 -11.80
N SER A 43 2.71 6.88 -11.11
CA SER A 43 1.61 6.03 -10.64
C SER A 43 0.86 5.36 -11.80
N PHE A 44 0.69 6.05 -12.93
CA PHE A 44 0.14 5.47 -14.16
C PHE A 44 0.97 4.27 -14.67
N PHE A 45 2.30 4.37 -14.57
CA PHE A 45 3.22 3.27 -14.90
C PHE A 45 3.48 2.30 -13.73
N ARG A 46 2.69 2.38 -12.65
CA ARG A 46 2.85 1.59 -11.43
C ARG A 46 4.28 1.64 -10.89
N LYS A 47 4.89 2.81 -10.94
CA LYS A 47 6.18 3.11 -10.31
C LYS A 47 5.92 3.96 -9.08
N PRO A 48 6.32 3.49 -7.88
CA PRO A 48 6.16 4.31 -6.69
C PRO A 48 7.07 5.52 -6.78
N TYR A 49 6.58 6.63 -6.24
CA TYR A 49 7.36 7.84 -6.03
C TYR A 49 7.34 8.14 -4.54
N ILE A 50 8.53 8.18 -3.93
CA ILE A 50 8.73 8.59 -2.55
C ILE A 50 9.55 9.87 -2.61
N SER A 51 9.03 10.96 -2.04
CA SER A 51 9.73 12.24 -2.11
C SER A 51 11.02 12.20 -1.31
N GLU A 52 12.02 12.95 -1.74
CA GLU A 52 13.27 13.16 -1.00
C GLU A 52 13.03 13.68 0.42
N GLU A 53 11.98 14.46 0.61
CA GLU A 53 11.56 14.95 1.92
C GLU A 53 11.15 13.80 2.85
N ILE A 54 10.35 12.84 2.36
CA ILE A 54 9.99 11.66 3.16
C ILE A 54 11.26 10.88 3.53
N ILE A 55 12.13 10.61 2.55
CA ILE A 55 13.36 9.85 2.77
C ILE A 55 14.27 10.54 3.80
N LYS A 56 14.44 11.86 3.72
CA LYS A 56 15.29 12.62 4.66
C LYS A 56 14.70 12.72 6.07
N ASN A 57 13.38 12.68 6.21
CA ASN A 57 12.70 12.80 7.50
C ASN A 57 12.58 11.47 8.25
N ILE A 58 12.76 10.34 7.56
CA ILE A 58 12.76 9.01 8.19
C ILE A 58 14.09 8.79 8.91
N LYS A 59 14.02 8.56 10.23
CA LYS A 59 15.17 8.17 11.05
C LYS A 59 15.24 6.65 11.24
N GLY A 60 14.08 6.01 11.30
CA GLY A 60 13.93 4.57 11.45
C GLY A 60 14.03 4.10 12.91
N PRO A 61 13.64 2.85 13.20
CA PRO A 61 13.20 1.83 12.26
C PRO A 61 11.82 2.11 11.66
N VAL A 62 11.59 1.59 10.45
CA VAL A 62 10.40 1.85 9.63
C VAL A 62 9.45 0.68 9.71
N LEU A 63 8.17 0.98 9.92
CA LEU A 63 7.06 0.07 9.75
C LEU A 63 6.27 0.45 8.51
N LEU A 64 6.02 -0.52 7.64
CA LEU A 64 5.14 -0.38 6.48
C LEU A 64 3.81 -1.05 6.77
N HIS A 65 2.71 -0.29 6.69
CA HIS A 65 1.35 -0.79 6.83
C HIS A 65 0.61 -0.74 5.50
N ILE A 66 0.10 -1.90 5.09
CA ILE A 66 -0.67 -2.11 3.85
C ILE A 66 -1.94 -2.90 4.15
N SER A 67 -2.93 -2.81 3.26
CA SER A 67 -4.21 -3.50 3.40
C SER A 67 -4.92 -3.66 2.06
N ASP A 68 -5.82 -4.66 1.98
CA ASP A 68 -6.77 -4.83 0.89
C ASP A 68 -6.05 -4.79 -0.47
N THR A 69 -5.08 -5.67 -0.67
CA THR A 69 -4.15 -5.59 -1.80
C THR A 69 -4.62 -6.49 -2.95
N PRO A 70 -5.14 -5.95 -4.06
CA PRO A 70 -5.38 -6.77 -5.23
C PRO A 70 -4.06 -7.19 -5.89
N ALA A 71 -4.06 -8.36 -6.51
CA ALA A 71 -2.90 -9.01 -7.11
C ALA A 71 -2.07 -8.13 -8.07
N ASP A 72 -2.72 -7.19 -8.74
CA ASP A 72 -2.09 -6.32 -9.71
C ASP A 72 -1.25 -5.19 -9.07
N THR A 73 -1.33 -5.02 -7.74
CA THR A 73 -0.55 -4.04 -6.95
C THR A 73 0.74 -4.61 -6.35
N TYR A 74 0.93 -5.92 -6.27
CA TYR A 74 2.04 -6.54 -5.53
C TYR A 74 3.42 -6.03 -5.96
N ASN A 75 3.67 -5.92 -7.26
CA ASN A 75 4.95 -5.41 -7.78
C ASN A 75 5.23 -3.96 -7.38
N TYR A 76 4.18 -3.14 -7.23
CA TYR A 76 4.32 -1.77 -6.74
C TYR A 76 4.74 -1.76 -5.27
N ILE A 77 4.10 -2.59 -4.44
CA ILE A 77 4.42 -2.76 -3.02
C ILE A 77 5.87 -3.27 -2.86
N PHE A 78 6.29 -4.27 -3.65
CA PHE A 78 7.67 -4.78 -3.60
C PHE A 78 8.71 -3.73 -3.97
N ARG A 79 8.38 -2.81 -4.89
CA ARG A 79 9.27 -1.68 -5.22
C ARG A 79 9.39 -0.72 -4.03
N ILE A 80 8.28 -0.41 -3.35
CA ILE A 80 8.30 0.42 -2.12
C ILE A 80 9.16 -0.24 -1.04
N ILE A 81 8.97 -1.53 -0.79
CA ILE A 81 9.75 -2.29 0.20
C ILE A 81 11.25 -2.25 -0.15
N ASN A 82 11.60 -2.39 -1.43
CA ASN A 82 12.99 -2.31 -1.85
C ASN A 82 13.61 -0.91 -1.69
N MET A 83 12.81 0.15 -1.85
CA MET A 83 13.27 1.53 -1.66
C MET A 83 13.42 1.90 -0.18
N LEU A 84 12.47 1.49 0.65
CA LEU A 84 12.41 1.88 2.07
C LEU A 84 13.14 0.93 3.01
N LYS A 85 13.29 -0.33 2.62
CA LYS A 85 13.85 -1.41 3.46
C LYS A 85 13.24 -1.43 4.88
N PRO A 86 11.90 -1.51 5.02
CA PRO A 86 11.25 -1.44 6.32
C PRO A 86 11.62 -2.63 7.21
N GLN A 87 11.88 -2.38 8.49
CA GLN A 87 12.15 -3.41 9.48
C GLN A 87 10.89 -4.20 9.84
N PHE A 88 9.71 -3.59 9.69
CA PHE A 88 8.43 -4.22 10.01
C PHE A 88 7.44 -4.01 8.86
N ILE A 89 6.67 -5.05 8.54
CA ILE A 89 5.57 -4.97 7.58
C ILE A 89 4.32 -5.54 8.25
N ILE A 90 3.22 -4.77 8.25
CA ILE A 90 1.92 -5.20 8.74
C ILE A 90 0.92 -5.16 7.60
N HIS A 91 0.30 -6.30 7.31
CA HIS A 91 -0.80 -6.40 6.35
C HIS A 91 -2.12 -6.63 7.08
N THR A 92 -3.06 -5.68 6.99
CA THR A 92 -4.37 -5.77 7.67
C THR A 92 -5.45 -6.38 6.77
N GLY A 93 -5.16 -7.56 6.23
CA GLY A 93 -6.18 -8.42 5.62
C GLY A 93 -6.54 -8.10 4.17
N ASP A 94 -7.29 -9.03 3.57
CA ASP A 94 -7.66 -9.09 2.16
C ASP A 94 -6.42 -9.04 1.25
N MET A 95 -5.55 -10.04 1.44
CA MET A 95 -4.23 -10.17 0.81
C MET A 95 -4.31 -10.34 -0.71
N ALA A 96 -5.43 -10.84 -1.24
CA ALA A 96 -5.74 -10.90 -2.66
C ALA A 96 -7.12 -10.31 -2.92
N ASP A 97 -7.31 -9.02 -2.63
CA ASP A 97 -8.63 -8.39 -2.55
C ASP A 97 -9.49 -8.45 -3.83
N ASN A 98 -8.86 -8.58 -5.01
CA ASN A 98 -9.58 -8.81 -6.27
C ASN A 98 -10.24 -10.21 -6.34
N ILE A 99 -9.88 -11.11 -5.43
CA ILE A 99 -10.46 -12.44 -5.25
C ILE A 99 -11.25 -12.41 -3.94
N LYS A 100 -12.52 -12.03 -4.04
CA LYS A 100 -13.45 -11.92 -2.91
C LYS A 100 -13.85 -13.30 -2.38
N LEU A 101 -12.91 -14.04 -1.78
CA LEU A 101 -13.08 -15.45 -1.38
C LEU A 101 -14.22 -15.66 -0.37
N GLY A 102 -14.42 -14.68 0.52
CA GLY A 102 -15.57 -14.63 1.42
C GLY A 102 -16.93 -14.64 0.70
N ILE A 103 -16.98 -14.29 -0.58
CA ILE A 103 -18.17 -14.37 -1.45
C ILE A 103 -18.08 -15.60 -2.36
N TYR A 104 -16.92 -15.83 -2.99
CA TYR A 104 -16.72 -16.85 -4.02
C TYR A 104 -15.74 -17.93 -3.58
N LYS A 105 -16.17 -18.83 -2.68
CA LYS A 105 -15.32 -19.90 -2.11
C LYS A 105 -14.70 -20.84 -3.15
N ASN A 106 -15.34 -21.00 -4.31
CA ASN A 106 -14.82 -21.80 -5.43
C ASN A 106 -13.56 -21.20 -6.10
N ARG A 107 -13.10 -20.02 -5.66
CA ARG A 107 -11.90 -19.34 -6.17
C ARG A 107 -10.65 -19.62 -5.34
N ILE A 108 -10.70 -20.57 -4.40
CA ILE A 108 -9.59 -20.90 -3.50
C ILE A 108 -8.27 -21.18 -4.22
N ASP A 109 -8.29 -21.87 -5.37
CA ASP A 109 -7.06 -22.17 -6.12
C ASP A 109 -6.45 -20.91 -6.74
N CYS A 110 -7.28 -20.01 -7.26
CA CYS A 110 -6.83 -18.70 -7.73
C CYS A 110 -6.26 -17.86 -6.57
N TYR A 111 -6.96 -17.87 -5.43
CA TYR A 111 -6.54 -17.16 -4.22
C TYR A 111 -5.16 -17.64 -3.77
N ARG A 112 -4.99 -18.96 -3.57
CA ARG A 112 -3.72 -19.60 -3.18
C ARG A 112 -2.56 -19.20 -4.08
N LYS A 113 -2.78 -19.21 -5.40
CA LYS A 113 -1.75 -18.79 -6.37
C LYS A 113 -1.33 -17.33 -6.19
N GLU A 114 -2.27 -16.42 -6.00
CA GLU A 114 -1.95 -15.00 -5.84
C GLU A 114 -1.32 -14.69 -4.49
N ILE A 115 -1.85 -15.23 -3.39
CA ILE A 115 -1.26 -14.98 -2.07
C ILE A 115 0.12 -15.61 -1.92
N ALA A 116 0.41 -16.73 -2.59
CA ALA A 116 1.76 -17.30 -2.61
C ALA A 116 2.77 -16.29 -3.18
N ARG A 117 2.41 -15.59 -4.26
CA ARG A 117 3.25 -14.53 -4.86
C ARG A 117 3.41 -13.33 -3.93
N LEU A 118 2.35 -12.92 -3.22
CA LEU A 118 2.44 -11.83 -2.24
C LEU A 118 3.36 -12.22 -1.09
N ILE A 119 3.09 -13.36 -0.44
CA ILE A 119 3.84 -13.87 0.72
C ILE A 119 5.31 -14.05 0.34
N GLU A 120 5.64 -14.72 -0.76
CA GLU A 120 7.02 -14.89 -1.22
C GLU A 120 7.71 -13.54 -1.43
N GLY A 121 7.02 -12.58 -2.06
CA GLY A 121 7.59 -11.27 -2.34
C GLY A 121 7.77 -10.38 -1.10
N LEU A 122 6.95 -10.57 -0.06
CA LEU A 122 7.14 -9.94 1.26
C LEU A 122 8.27 -10.64 2.03
N GLU A 123 8.18 -11.96 2.19
CA GLU A 123 9.06 -12.76 3.05
C GLU A 123 10.46 -13.01 2.50
N LYS A 124 10.71 -12.81 1.21
CA LYS A 124 12.09 -12.81 0.68
C LYS A 124 12.96 -11.66 1.22
N ASN A 125 12.34 -10.67 1.86
CA ASN A 125 13.05 -9.57 2.51
C ASN A 125 13.46 -10.01 3.92
N GLU A 126 14.69 -10.50 4.06
CA GLU A 126 15.21 -11.03 5.33
C GLU A 126 15.36 -9.97 6.43
N PHE A 127 15.46 -8.70 6.05
CA PHE A 127 15.55 -7.57 6.98
C PHE A 127 14.20 -7.15 7.59
N SER A 128 13.08 -7.72 7.13
CA SER A 128 11.74 -7.38 7.62
C SER A 128 11.16 -8.51 8.47
N GLU A 129 10.58 -8.14 9.61
CA GLU A 129 9.56 -8.94 10.31
C GLU A 129 8.18 -8.64 9.73
N ILE A 130 7.35 -9.67 9.55
CA ILE A 130 6.10 -9.55 8.79
C ILE A 130 4.94 -10.10 9.62
N TYR A 131 3.86 -9.32 9.67
CA TYR A 131 2.66 -9.64 10.43
C TYR A 131 1.42 -9.56 9.54
N TYR A 132 0.55 -10.56 9.66
CA TYR A 132 -0.69 -10.69 8.89
C TYR A 132 -1.88 -10.68 9.84
N ALA A 133 -2.75 -9.67 9.73
CA ALA A 133 -4.07 -9.68 10.36
C ALA A 133 -5.11 -10.00 9.28
N LEU A 134 -5.59 -11.25 9.22
CA LEU A 134 -6.38 -11.74 8.09
C LEU A 134 -7.74 -11.05 7.97
N GLY A 135 -8.17 -10.84 6.74
CA GLY A 135 -9.47 -10.27 6.38
C GLY A 135 -10.54 -11.33 6.09
N ASN A 136 -11.76 -10.88 5.80
CA ASN A 136 -12.86 -11.80 5.51
C ASN A 136 -12.78 -12.45 4.11
N HIS A 137 -11.89 -11.97 3.25
CA HIS A 137 -11.58 -12.63 1.98
C HIS A 137 -10.29 -13.45 2.03
N ASP A 138 -9.68 -13.58 3.21
CA ASP A 138 -8.53 -14.44 3.39
C ASP A 138 -8.93 -15.84 3.88
N ASP A 139 -8.13 -16.83 3.50
CA ASP A 139 -8.23 -18.20 3.98
C ASP A 139 -7.05 -18.50 4.91
N HIS A 140 -7.34 -18.72 6.19
CA HIS A 140 -6.32 -18.90 7.21
C HIS A 140 -5.41 -20.11 6.92
N GLU A 141 -5.99 -21.22 6.49
CA GLU A 141 -5.22 -22.44 6.18
C GLU A 141 -4.24 -22.19 5.03
N ALA A 142 -4.69 -21.56 3.95
CA ALA A 142 -3.85 -21.22 2.82
C ALA A 142 -2.70 -20.28 3.21
N VAL A 143 -2.96 -19.23 4.00
CA VAL A 143 -1.90 -18.32 4.47
C VAL A 143 -0.92 -19.06 5.39
N SER A 144 -1.44 -19.85 6.33
CA SER A 144 -0.63 -20.61 7.30
C SER A 144 0.28 -21.65 6.63
N GLN A 145 -0.14 -22.28 5.52
CA GLN A 145 0.67 -23.23 4.77
C GLN A 145 1.74 -22.56 3.90
N LEU A 146 1.53 -21.31 3.49
CA LEU A 146 2.42 -20.58 2.58
C LEU A 146 3.45 -19.73 3.30
N THR A 147 3.07 -19.14 4.44
CA THR A 147 3.97 -18.32 5.27
C THR A 147 5.07 -19.18 5.88
N LYS A 148 6.32 -18.70 5.81
CA LYS A 148 7.49 -19.36 6.39
C LYS A 148 8.12 -18.54 7.51
N ARG A 149 8.00 -17.21 7.41
CA ARG A 149 8.60 -16.23 8.33
C ARG A 149 7.59 -15.24 8.90
N GLY A 150 6.43 -15.08 8.26
CA GLY A 150 5.41 -14.18 8.73
C GLY A 150 4.64 -14.74 9.93
N THR A 151 4.10 -13.83 10.73
CA THR A 151 3.28 -14.16 11.90
C THR A 151 1.82 -13.79 11.62
N ILE A 152 0.91 -14.77 11.71
CA ILE A 152 -0.53 -14.50 11.66
C ILE A 152 -0.99 -14.04 13.04
N LEU A 153 -1.68 -12.90 13.11
CA LEU A 153 -2.14 -12.27 14.35
C LEU A 153 -3.56 -12.75 14.71
N GLU A 154 -3.74 -13.32 15.90
CA GLU A 154 -5.06 -13.73 16.41
C GLU A 154 -5.79 -12.59 17.15
N ASP A 155 -5.10 -11.88 18.06
CA ASP A 155 -5.68 -10.81 18.89
C ASP A 155 -5.26 -9.39 18.48
N GLY A 156 -4.51 -9.26 17.39
CA GLY A 156 -4.16 -7.99 16.75
C GLY A 156 -3.37 -7.01 17.62
N LEU A 157 -2.92 -7.36 18.83
CA LEU A 157 -2.05 -6.51 19.65
C LEU A 157 -0.61 -7.01 19.55
N LEU A 158 0.30 -6.09 19.24
CA LEU A 158 1.73 -6.34 19.15
C LEU A 158 2.51 -5.19 19.81
N THR A 159 3.70 -5.50 20.31
CA THR A 159 4.63 -4.49 20.81
C THR A 159 5.89 -4.53 19.95
N ILE A 160 6.18 -3.41 19.30
CA ILE A 160 7.38 -3.23 18.47
C ILE A 160 8.11 -1.99 18.98
N ASN A 161 9.38 -2.12 19.37
CA ASN A 161 10.21 -1.02 19.86
C ASN A 161 9.53 -0.17 20.95
N ASP A 162 8.99 -0.83 21.98
CA ASP A 162 8.22 -0.22 23.08
C ASP A 162 6.92 0.49 22.66
N LEU A 163 6.53 0.40 21.39
CA LEU A 163 5.28 0.92 20.87
C LEU A 163 4.22 -0.18 20.85
N SER A 164 3.08 0.13 21.43
CA SER A 164 1.89 -0.70 21.40
C SER A 164 1.12 -0.46 20.10
N ILE A 165 0.99 -1.49 19.28
CA ILE A 165 0.35 -1.42 17.98
C ILE A 165 -0.83 -2.39 17.98
N ARG A 166 -1.99 -1.89 17.60
CA ARG A 166 -3.15 -2.72 17.27
C ARG A 166 -3.25 -2.84 15.76
N ALA A 167 -3.49 -4.03 15.25
CA ALA A 167 -3.61 -4.36 13.84
C ALA A 167 -4.76 -5.35 13.65
N SER A 168 -5.79 -4.93 12.93
CA SER A 168 -6.94 -5.78 12.62
C SER A 168 -7.52 -5.39 11.27
N HIS A 169 -8.09 -6.32 10.51
CA HIS A 169 -8.68 -5.97 9.22
C HIS A 169 -9.80 -4.92 9.35
N TYR A 170 -10.62 -5.03 10.39
CA TYR A 170 -11.68 -4.06 10.71
C TYR A 170 -11.21 -3.00 11.69
N TYR A 171 -11.72 -1.77 11.56
CA TYR A 171 -11.65 -0.80 12.64
C TYR A 171 -12.37 -1.35 13.89
N LYS A 172 -11.71 -1.27 15.03
CA LYS A 172 -12.27 -1.60 16.34
C LYS A 172 -11.86 -0.51 17.33
N GLU A 173 -12.81 -0.11 18.16
CA GLU A 173 -12.51 0.69 19.34
C GLU A 173 -11.97 -0.22 20.43
N TYR A 174 -10.86 0.16 21.03
CA TYR A 174 -10.25 -0.59 22.12
C TYR A 174 -10.27 0.24 23.39
N SER A 175 -10.62 -0.39 24.51
CA SER A 175 -10.63 0.25 25.83
C SER A 175 -9.23 0.57 26.35
N LYS A 176 -8.24 -0.26 25.98
CA LYS A 176 -6.82 -0.03 26.29
C LYS A 176 -6.20 0.83 25.20
N LYS A 177 -5.58 1.94 25.61
CA LYS A 177 -4.82 2.83 24.73
C LYS A 177 -3.71 2.06 24.03
N SER A 178 -3.50 2.37 22.75
CA SER A 178 -2.32 1.97 21.98
C SER A 178 -1.68 3.17 21.32
N ASP A 179 -0.42 3.05 20.90
CA ASP A 179 0.26 4.09 20.11
C ASP A 179 -0.33 4.16 18.71
N PHE A 180 -0.57 3.00 18.10
CA PHE A 180 -1.18 2.87 16.78
C PHE A 180 -2.37 1.92 16.78
N ASN A 181 -3.35 2.21 15.91
CA ASN A 181 -4.45 1.32 15.55
C ASN A 181 -4.53 1.25 14.02
N LEU A 182 -4.08 0.13 13.46
CA LEU A 182 -3.93 -0.13 12.04
C LEU A 182 -5.08 -1.01 11.56
N TYR A 183 -5.79 -0.56 10.53
CA TYR A 183 -6.93 -1.30 9.98
C TYR A 183 -7.12 -1.08 8.48
N GLY A 184 -8.09 -1.76 7.88
CA GLY A 184 -8.44 -1.68 6.47
C GLY A 184 -9.95 -1.82 6.24
N HIS A 185 -10.31 -2.60 5.23
CA HIS A 185 -11.67 -3.05 4.90
C HIS A 185 -12.66 -1.96 4.43
N SER A 186 -12.85 -0.90 5.21
CA SER A 186 -13.86 0.12 4.96
C SER A 186 -13.25 1.51 4.83
N PRO A 187 -13.67 2.33 3.85
CA PRO A 187 -13.24 3.73 3.75
C PRO A 187 -13.98 4.65 4.73
N GLU A 188 -15.00 4.16 5.44
CA GLU A 188 -15.81 4.95 6.39
C GLU A 188 -14.96 5.58 7.50
N TYR A 189 -13.97 4.84 7.99
CA TYR A 189 -13.04 5.31 9.00
C TYR A 189 -11.73 5.73 8.34
N GLY A 190 -11.55 7.05 8.14
CA GLY A 190 -10.32 7.62 7.61
C GLY A 190 -9.12 7.50 8.57
N HIS A 191 -8.03 8.22 8.27
CA HIS A 191 -6.96 8.41 9.24
C HIS A 191 -7.40 9.44 10.29
N PHE A 192 -7.15 9.17 11.58
CA PHE A 192 -7.45 10.14 12.64
C PHE A 192 -6.59 9.90 13.87
N LYS A 193 -6.58 10.88 14.78
CA LYS A 193 -5.96 10.74 16.10
C LYS A 193 -7.05 10.78 17.17
N LYS A 194 -7.13 9.75 18.00
CA LYS A 194 -8.03 9.69 19.15
C LYS A 194 -7.19 9.63 20.41
N GLU A 195 -7.24 10.70 21.21
CA GLU A 195 -6.35 10.90 22.35
C GLU A 195 -4.86 10.80 21.95
N ASN A 196 -4.19 9.72 22.38
CA ASN A 196 -2.79 9.42 22.08
C ASN A 196 -2.62 8.29 21.05
N THR A 197 -3.70 7.76 20.49
CA THR A 197 -3.66 6.70 19.48
C THR A 197 -3.76 7.29 18.08
N ILE A 198 -2.81 6.92 17.22
CA ILE A 198 -2.84 7.24 15.79
C ILE A 198 -3.55 6.10 15.06
N CYS A 199 -4.73 6.38 14.53
CA CYS A 199 -5.56 5.44 13.77
C CYS A 199 -5.27 5.58 12.28
N LEU A 200 -4.84 4.49 11.64
CA LEU A 200 -4.40 4.48 10.25
C LEU A 200 -5.15 3.42 9.44
N ASN A 201 -5.69 3.85 8.31
CA ASN A 201 -6.41 2.99 7.39
C ASN A 201 -5.54 2.61 6.17
N GLY A 202 -5.14 1.34 6.10
CA GLY A 202 -4.32 0.78 5.04
C GLY A 202 -5.07 0.57 3.72
N LEU A 203 -6.41 0.65 3.69
CA LEU A 203 -7.20 0.65 2.46
C LEU A 203 -6.97 1.96 1.69
N LEU A 204 -6.91 3.08 2.41
CA LEU A 204 -6.78 4.42 1.81
C LEU A 204 -5.37 4.66 1.28
N ASN A 205 -4.35 4.31 2.05
CA ASN A 205 -2.95 4.55 1.71
C ASN A 205 -2.05 3.41 2.16
N ILE A 206 -0.88 3.32 1.54
CA ILE A 206 0.27 2.62 2.09
C ILE A 206 0.89 3.55 3.13
N ASN A 207 0.88 3.14 4.39
CA ASN A 207 1.33 3.98 5.50
C ASN A 207 2.78 3.62 5.85
N ILE A 208 3.65 4.62 5.90
CA ILE A 208 5.05 4.51 6.32
C ILE A 208 5.15 5.17 7.69
N ILE A 209 5.54 4.40 8.69
CA ILE A 209 5.62 4.85 10.09
C ILE A 209 7.09 4.80 10.51
N ASP A 210 7.63 5.95 10.90
CA ASP A 210 8.93 6.00 11.57
C ASP A 210 8.72 5.77 13.07
N LEU A 211 9.10 4.59 13.54
CA LEU A 211 8.86 4.16 14.92
C LEU A 211 9.66 4.99 15.94
N SER A 212 10.77 5.63 15.55
CA SER A 212 11.54 6.48 16.46
C SER A 212 10.86 7.80 16.79
N SER A 213 10.06 8.33 15.85
CA SER A 213 9.44 9.65 15.94
C SER A 213 7.91 9.61 15.99
N LYS A 214 7.31 8.44 15.71
CA LYS A 214 5.88 8.23 15.46
C LYS A 214 5.33 9.05 14.28
N ASN A 215 6.20 9.56 13.42
CA ASN A 215 5.79 10.26 12.21
C ASN A 215 5.19 9.27 11.21
N VAL A 216 4.13 9.71 10.53
CA VAL A 216 3.43 8.93 9.53
C VAL A 216 3.49 9.66 8.19
N PHE A 217 3.88 8.92 7.16
CA PHE A 217 3.85 9.36 5.77
C PHE A 217 2.92 8.45 4.99
N HIS A 218 2.20 9.01 4.02
CA HIS A 218 1.24 8.27 3.22
C HIS A 218 1.70 8.20 1.77
N LEU A 219 1.70 7.00 1.20
CA LEU A 219 1.83 6.79 -0.23
C LEU A 219 0.50 6.33 -0.81
N ASP A 220 0.17 6.86 -1.97
CA ASP A 220 -0.98 6.40 -2.72
C ASP A 220 -0.72 4.99 -3.30
N TYR A 221 -1.77 4.19 -3.31
CA TYR A 221 -1.80 3.00 -4.16
C TYR A 221 -1.79 3.40 -5.65
N PRO A 222 -1.38 2.50 -6.56
CA PRO A 222 -1.44 2.77 -7.99
C PRO A 222 -2.83 3.18 -8.47
N ILE A 223 -2.89 4.05 -9.48
CA ILE A 223 -4.16 4.39 -10.14
C ILE A 223 -4.86 3.11 -10.62
N GLY A 224 -6.17 3.03 -10.35
CA GLY A 224 -7.00 1.88 -10.70
C GLY A 224 -7.08 0.79 -9.62
N THR A 225 -6.35 0.93 -8.50
CA THR A 225 -6.42 -0.05 -7.40
C THR A 225 -7.85 -0.22 -6.88
N ASN A 226 -8.60 0.87 -6.67
CA ASN A 226 -9.99 0.79 -6.20
C ASN A 226 -10.91 0.08 -7.20
N ARG A 227 -10.63 0.17 -8.50
CA ARG A 227 -11.33 -0.64 -9.51
C ARG A 227 -11.02 -2.12 -9.35
N SER A 228 -9.75 -2.48 -9.15
CA SER A 228 -9.33 -3.87 -8.91
C SER A 228 -9.91 -4.43 -7.61
N ARG A 229 -10.11 -3.59 -6.60
CA ARG A 229 -10.83 -3.90 -5.34
C ARG A 229 -12.35 -4.04 -5.51
N GLY A 230 -12.91 -3.58 -6.63
CA GLY A 230 -14.35 -3.57 -6.89
C GLY A 230 -15.12 -2.39 -6.26
N MET A 231 -14.42 -1.33 -5.85
CA MET A 231 -15.00 -0.13 -5.23
C MET A 231 -15.44 0.93 -6.25
N GLU A 232 -14.95 0.86 -7.48
CA GLU A 232 -15.41 1.70 -8.59
C GLU A 232 -16.46 0.95 -9.42
N LEU A 233 -17.58 1.62 -9.75
CA LEU A 233 -18.55 1.09 -10.70
C LEU A 233 -17.86 0.81 -12.04
N LYS A 234 -17.99 -0.42 -12.55
CA LYS A 234 -17.68 -0.70 -13.95
C LYS A 234 -18.58 0.21 -14.78
N LYS A 235 -18.02 1.15 -15.54
CA LYS A 235 -18.79 1.83 -16.59
C LYS A 235 -19.33 0.74 -17.50
N THR A 236 -20.61 0.43 -17.37
CA THR A 236 -21.35 -0.34 -18.35
C THR A 236 -21.31 0.49 -19.64
N GLY A 237 -20.57 0.02 -20.64
CA GLY A 237 -20.65 0.59 -21.97
C GLY A 237 -22.08 0.42 -22.47
N ILE A 238 -22.73 1.54 -22.77
CA ILE A 238 -23.89 1.61 -23.65
C ILE A 238 -23.35 2.06 -25.01
#